data_AF-A0A2P2CD33-F1
#
_entry.id   AF-A0A2P2CD33-F1
#
_cell.length_a   1.000
_cell.length_b   1.000
_cell.length_c   1.000
_cell.angle_alpha   90.00
_cell.angle_beta   90.00
_cell.angle_gamma   90.00
#
_symmetry.space_group_name_H-M   'P 1'
#
loop_
_entity.id
_entity.type
_entity.pdbx_description
1 polymer ?
#
loop_
_entity_poly.entity_id
_entity_poly.type
_entity_poly.pdbx_seq_one_letter_code
_entity_poly.pdbx_strand_id
1 'polypeptide(L)'
;MSAARGPRRTKDEGGAVAVLFALLTLVLFGVAALGVDMGSMYQRKAETQSQADLAAMSGAPALASSSVVATAHANAVAKVRSFLVYNSKLGQAGGLTTAMLTDGNDANGEVTFPSTYTMKVVSPYARVDFTLAGAMGLSHADVAGTATVGVGTPGATAVMPFYAVSGSGCDYGAQSLTDPANGKKQSIVPTLAPPATNVGQTSNASLTTVTPYAFPVGVAATITAINGSQLSSVNKIGFFRSPTETPNAVEQVITSNTNNNMISTVAIPTVVTDNAGVWWIRTYTATGNKGWSPIGDSLPIRIGDGPIQCGAASNSGNFGTLKLARSSSPSTWAPDNMAVGLQSPLSLTAQTNPLSIPLCVVGGPSVTYTATTGSATRYAQTNCVDTDTGLTSLVTTQGLVTGTGSGYPGRLVKSTTTGVAGRQCGVNHTSSQRVQVGFSLNDDTLSCFMSDPTMPLSTIGSPTYSAGAALDPAIYSSPRFCYVPVLAVDPSNGGSLHYSIVDMRPCFITSEDNTSTYNSQKFVAGGTVSTTTTTNGLTVTSGKVTTLQVYFFNKSALPSTGDATAGVILSPDGPLVPVLTN
;
A
#
# COMPACT_ATOMS: atom_id res chain seq x y z
N MET A 1 110.90 -21.80 36.41
CA MET A 1 110.14 -21.75 35.13
C MET A 1 108.68 -21.53 35.50
N SER A 2 108.16 -20.29 35.39
CA SER A 2 107.39 -19.75 34.25
C SER A 2 106.04 -20.49 34.08
N ALA A 3 104.85 -19.87 34.09
CA ALA A 3 104.48 -18.55 33.59
C ALA A 3 103.26 -17.96 34.34
N ALA A 4 103.28 -16.65 34.57
CA ALA A 4 102.15 -15.87 35.06
C ALA A 4 101.18 -15.55 33.89
N ARG A 5 99.89 -15.85 34.07
CA ARG A 5 98.81 -15.64 33.10
C ARG A 5 98.12 -14.30 33.42
N GLY A 6 98.30 -13.30 32.57
CA GLY A 6 97.67 -11.98 32.73
C GLY A 6 96.15 -12.01 32.52
N PRO A 7 95.38 -11.15 33.23
CA PRO A 7 93.93 -11.09 33.09
C PRO A 7 93.52 -10.49 31.74
N ARG A 8 92.65 -11.20 31.01
CA ARG A 8 92.03 -10.70 29.78
C ARG A 8 91.01 -9.63 30.15
N ARG A 9 91.26 -8.40 29.69
CA ARG A 9 90.30 -7.29 29.68
C ARG A 9 89.21 -7.62 28.66
N THR A 10 88.09 -8.19 29.11
CA THR A 10 86.85 -8.22 28.33
C THR A 10 86.39 -6.77 28.18
N LYS A 11 86.22 -6.29 26.94
CA LYS A 11 85.67 -4.96 26.70
C LYS A 11 84.19 -4.99 27.11
N ASP A 12 83.81 -4.16 28.07
CA ASP A 12 82.42 -4.04 28.55
C ASP A 12 81.54 -3.38 27.48
N GLU A 13 80.83 -4.20 26.70
CA GLU A 13 79.75 -3.74 25.80
C GLU A 13 78.46 -3.37 26.58
N GLY A 14 78.39 -3.69 27.87
CA GLY A 14 77.23 -3.46 28.73
C GLY A 14 76.80 -1.99 28.84
N GLY A 15 77.74 -1.04 28.72
CA GLY A 15 77.44 0.40 28.75
C GLY A 15 76.63 0.88 27.54
N ALA A 16 76.98 0.42 26.34
CA ALA A 16 76.27 0.79 25.11
C ALA A 16 74.88 0.14 25.05
N VAL A 17 74.77 -1.10 25.52
CA VAL A 17 73.49 -1.83 25.60
C VAL A 17 72.53 -1.14 26.57
N ALA A 18 73.02 -0.65 27.72
CA ALA A 18 72.19 0.05 28.69
C ALA A 18 71.59 1.36 28.13
N VAL A 19 72.37 2.14 27.37
CA VAL A 19 71.89 3.38 26.73
C VAL A 19 70.85 3.08 25.65
N LEU A 20 71.11 2.07 24.80
CA LEU A 20 70.16 1.66 23.76
C LEU A 20 68.86 1.13 24.36
N PHE A 21 68.94 0.34 25.43
CA PHE A 21 67.78 -0.12 26.18
C PHE A 21 66.96 1.05 26.75
N ALA A 22 67.60 1.99 27.43
CA ALA A 22 66.92 3.16 28.00
C ALA A 22 66.19 3.99 26.94
N LEU A 23 66.81 4.21 25.77
CA LEU A 23 66.18 4.92 24.65
C LEU A 23 65.01 4.15 24.06
N LEU A 24 65.15 2.83 23.85
CA LEU A 24 64.06 2.00 23.33
C LEU A 24 62.89 1.90 24.31
N THR A 25 63.16 1.77 25.61
CA THR A 25 62.13 1.75 26.66
C THR A 25 61.35 3.07 26.68
N LEU A 26 62.02 4.22 26.55
CA LEU A 26 61.35 5.52 26.43
C LEU A 26 60.44 5.59 25.20
N VAL A 27 60.91 5.12 24.04
CA VAL A 27 60.11 5.07 22.82
C VAL A 27 58.90 4.14 22.99
N LEU A 28 59.09 2.96 23.58
CA LEU A 28 58.00 2.01 23.84
C LEU A 28 56.96 2.58 24.79
N PHE A 29 57.37 3.28 25.86
CA PHE A 29 56.44 3.98 26.75
C PHE A 29 55.73 5.14 26.05
N GLY A 30 56.42 5.88 25.18
CA GLY A 30 55.79 6.93 24.36
C GLY A 30 54.72 6.39 23.42
N VAL A 31 54.96 5.24 22.78
CA VAL A 31 53.95 4.58 21.92
C VAL A 31 52.80 4.00 22.75
N ALA A 32 53.09 3.38 23.90
CA ALA A 32 52.05 2.86 24.80
C ALA A 32 51.14 3.98 25.33
N ALA A 33 51.72 5.12 25.69
CA ALA A 33 51.05 6.34 26.08
C ALA A 33 50.06 6.85 25.01
N LEU A 34 50.53 6.97 23.76
CA LEU A 34 49.68 7.35 22.63
C LEU A 34 48.52 6.36 22.45
N GLY A 35 48.78 5.06 22.65
CA GLY A 35 47.76 4.02 22.61
C GLY A 35 46.64 4.24 23.63
N VAL A 36 46.97 4.68 24.85
CA VAL A 36 45.98 4.96 25.91
C VAL A 36 45.12 6.18 25.56
N ASP A 37 45.74 7.27 25.12
CA ASP A 37 45.03 8.50 24.74
C ASP A 37 44.11 8.26 23.52
N MET A 38 44.58 7.51 22.51
CA MET A 38 43.76 7.08 21.37
C MET A 38 42.61 6.18 21.83
N GLY A 39 42.86 5.25 22.76
CA GLY A 39 41.83 4.39 23.35
C GLY A 39 40.71 5.19 24.02
N SER A 40 41.06 6.22 24.79
CA SER A 40 40.08 7.14 25.41
C SER A 40 39.27 7.91 24.37
N MET A 41 39.93 8.40 23.30
CA MET A 41 39.25 9.07 22.19
C MET A 41 38.24 8.16 21.47
N TYR A 42 38.63 6.92 21.16
CA TYR A 42 37.75 5.94 20.53
C TYR A 42 36.56 5.58 21.43
N GLN A 43 36.79 5.40 22.72
CA GLN A 43 35.72 5.16 23.68
C GLN A 43 34.73 6.34 23.70
N ARG A 44 35.22 7.58 23.74
CA ARG A 44 34.35 8.76 23.72
C ARG A 44 33.55 8.87 22.42
N LYS A 45 34.20 8.60 21.28
CA LYS A 45 33.52 8.60 19.98
C LYS A 45 32.36 7.61 19.97
N ALA A 46 32.57 6.39 20.47
CA ALA A 46 31.51 5.39 20.58
C ALA A 46 30.36 5.85 21.48
N GLU A 47 30.66 6.45 22.64
CA GLU A 47 29.65 6.99 23.56
C GLU A 47 28.82 8.12 22.93
N THR A 48 29.45 9.05 22.20
CA THR A 48 28.75 10.13 21.49
C THR A 48 27.91 9.60 20.32
N GLN A 49 28.36 8.54 19.64
CA GLN A 49 27.58 7.88 18.60
C GLN A 49 26.32 7.23 19.17
N SER A 50 26.44 6.42 20.22
CA SER A 50 25.27 5.83 20.89
C SER A 50 24.32 6.89 21.44
N GLN A 51 24.85 8.02 21.92
CA GLN A 51 24.03 9.15 22.35
C GLN A 51 23.24 9.75 21.19
N ALA A 52 23.87 9.97 20.02
CA ALA A 52 23.20 10.48 18.82
C ALA A 52 22.11 9.51 18.32
N ASP A 53 22.41 8.21 18.25
CA ASP A 53 21.47 7.17 17.82
C ASP A 53 20.19 7.17 18.68
N LEU A 54 20.37 7.13 20.01
CA LEU A 54 19.25 7.11 20.95
C LEU A 54 18.51 8.45 21.00
N ALA A 55 19.21 9.58 20.85
CA ALA A 55 18.60 10.89 20.77
C ALA A 55 17.71 10.99 19.53
N ALA A 56 18.19 10.54 18.36
CA ALA A 56 17.42 10.49 17.14
C ALA A 56 16.17 9.61 17.30
N MET A 57 16.32 8.39 17.84
CA MET A 57 15.19 7.50 18.12
C MET A 57 14.17 8.12 19.08
N SER A 58 14.60 8.91 20.06
CA SER A 58 13.69 9.58 21.01
C SER A 58 12.83 10.67 20.36
N GLY A 59 13.36 11.36 19.35
CA GLY A 59 12.65 12.40 18.62
C GLY A 59 11.79 11.88 17.48
N ALA A 60 12.08 10.68 16.97
CA ALA A 60 11.40 10.12 15.82
C ALA A 60 9.87 10.07 15.96
N PRO A 61 9.25 9.55 17.05
CA PRO A 61 7.79 9.51 17.15
C PRO A 61 7.12 10.89 17.04
N ALA A 62 7.84 11.96 17.39
CA ALA A 62 7.32 13.32 17.29
C ALA A 62 7.25 13.85 15.85
N LEU A 63 7.99 13.25 14.90
CA LEU A 63 7.95 13.62 13.47
C LEU A 63 6.56 13.43 12.83
N ALA A 64 5.68 12.65 13.46
CA ALA A 64 4.32 12.45 13.01
C ALA A 64 3.27 12.83 14.08
N SER A 65 3.68 13.60 15.11
CA SER A 65 2.78 14.03 16.19
C SER A 65 1.77 15.11 15.77
N SER A 66 1.94 15.70 14.59
CA SER A 66 1.11 16.78 14.07
C SER A 66 1.03 16.76 12.55
N SER A 67 -0.09 17.20 12.00
CA SER A 67 -0.25 17.46 10.56
C SER A 67 0.47 18.75 10.11
N VAL A 68 0.84 19.61 11.05
CA VAL A 68 1.64 20.82 10.81
C VAL A 68 3.12 20.49 10.98
N VAL A 69 3.86 20.48 9.87
CA VAL A 69 5.28 20.08 9.81
C VAL A 69 6.14 20.83 10.83
N ALA A 70 5.99 22.15 10.91
CA ALA A 70 6.77 22.97 11.84
C ALA A 70 6.54 22.58 13.31
N THR A 71 5.31 22.22 13.68
CA THR A 71 4.99 21.77 15.04
C THR A 71 5.55 20.38 15.32
N ALA A 72 5.46 19.46 14.35
CA ALA A 72 6.05 18.12 14.48
C ALA A 72 7.57 18.18 14.65
N HIS A 73 8.24 19.03 13.86
CA HIS A 73 9.68 19.28 13.95
C HIS A 73 10.06 19.90 15.30
N ALA A 74 9.33 20.92 15.77
CA ALA A 74 9.58 21.51 17.08
C ALA A 74 9.44 20.49 18.23
N ASN A 75 8.43 19.61 18.16
CA ASN A 75 8.26 18.52 19.13
C ASN A 75 9.41 17.51 19.08
N ALA A 76 9.91 17.17 17.88
CA ALA A 76 11.05 16.27 17.69
C ALA A 76 12.33 16.86 18.30
N VAL A 77 12.63 18.14 18.03
CA VAL A 77 13.78 18.84 18.64
C VAL A 77 13.67 18.86 20.17
N ALA A 78 12.49 19.11 20.72
CA ALA A 78 12.28 19.12 22.18
C ALA A 78 12.55 17.75 22.83
N LYS A 79 12.18 16.66 22.15
CA LYS A 79 12.46 15.28 22.61
C LYS A 79 13.94 14.94 22.52
N VAL A 80 14.59 15.26 21.38
CA VAL A 80 16.04 15.10 21.19
C VAL A 80 16.80 15.84 22.28
N ARG A 81 16.47 17.12 22.52
CA ARG A 81 17.08 17.92 23.58
C ARG A 81 16.96 17.24 24.95
N SER A 82 15.74 16.84 25.32
CA SER A 82 15.49 16.24 26.63
C SER A 82 16.35 14.99 26.83
N PHE A 83 16.51 14.19 25.78
CA PHE A 83 17.37 13.01 25.80
C PHE A 83 18.86 13.38 25.93
N LEU A 84 19.36 14.33 25.12
CA LEU A 84 20.75 14.77 25.14
C LEU A 84 21.15 15.38 26.49
N VAL A 85 20.27 16.19 27.09
CA VAL A 85 20.49 16.78 28.43
C VAL A 85 20.54 15.69 29.51
N TYR A 86 19.66 14.70 29.47
CA TYR A 86 19.65 13.61 30.45
C TYR A 86 20.82 12.65 30.29
N ASN A 87 21.34 12.49 29.07
CA ASN A 87 22.38 11.52 28.73
C ASN A 87 23.72 12.18 28.34
N SER A 88 24.05 13.35 28.91
CA SER A 88 25.30 14.06 28.62
C SER A 88 26.52 13.17 28.89
N LYS A 89 27.51 13.19 28.00
CA LYS A 89 28.78 12.46 28.12
C LYS A 89 29.86 13.36 28.71
N LEU A 90 30.87 12.76 29.34
CA LEU A 90 31.99 13.51 29.90
C LEU A 90 32.71 14.27 28.77
N GLY A 91 33.03 15.54 29.02
CA GLY A 91 33.64 16.43 28.04
C GLY A 91 32.64 17.23 27.19
N GLN A 92 31.33 17.07 27.38
CA GLN A 92 30.31 17.89 26.72
C GLN A 92 30.01 19.17 27.50
N ALA A 93 29.73 20.26 26.78
CA ALA A 93 29.24 21.49 27.36
C ALA A 93 27.81 21.31 27.90
N GLY A 94 27.55 21.76 29.14
CA GLY A 94 26.21 21.75 29.73
C GLY A 94 25.30 22.85 29.17
N GLY A 95 24.02 22.79 29.53
CA GLY A 95 23.08 23.89 29.24
C GLY A 95 22.47 23.88 27.83
N LEU A 96 22.38 22.71 27.18
CA LEU A 96 21.79 22.58 25.85
C LEU A 96 20.35 23.13 25.79
N THR A 97 20.14 24.10 24.89
CA THR A 97 18.82 24.70 24.62
C THR A 97 18.26 24.21 23.29
N THR A 98 16.96 24.37 23.07
CA THR A 98 16.33 24.08 21.77
C THR A 98 16.89 24.97 20.67
N ALA A 99 17.22 26.23 20.98
CA ALA A 99 17.77 27.18 20.01
C ALA A 99 19.13 26.72 19.49
N MET A 100 19.98 26.18 20.36
CA MET A 100 21.29 25.62 20.00
C MET A 100 21.17 24.45 19.04
N LEU A 101 20.13 23.63 19.15
CA LEU A 101 19.92 22.48 18.26
C LEU A 101 19.39 22.84 16.86
N THR A 102 19.19 24.13 16.58
CA THR A 102 18.57 24.61 15.33
C THR A 102 19.26 25.86 14.79
N ASP A 103 20.45 26.19 15.31
CA ASP A 103 21.20 27.39 14.95
C ASP A 103 22.18 27.13 13.78
N GLY A 104 22.30 25.88 13.34
CA GLY A 104 23.19 25.46 12.26
C GLY A 104 24.64 25.22 12.70
N ASN A 105 24.89 25.11 14.02
CA ASN A 105 26.21 24.88 14.57
C ASN A 105 26.39 23.43 15.05
N ASP A 106 27.03 22.60 14.24
CA ASP A 106 27.29 21.19 14.61
C ASP A 106 28.12 21.02 15.91
N ALA A 107 28.84 22.06 16.37
CA ALA A 107 29.69 21.96 17.55
C ALA A 107 28.94 21.86 18.88
N ASN A 108 27.77 22.50 18.97
CA ASN A 108 26.92 22.47 20.15
C ASN A 108 25.79 21.43 20.03
N GLY A 109 25.81 20.63 18.96
CA GLY A 109 24.80 19.66 18.58
C GLY A 109 23.71 20.31 17.73
N GLU A 110 23.24 19.60 16.70
CA GLU A 110 22.32 20.15 15.70
C GLU A 110 21.26 19.10 15.32
N VAL A 111 20.05 19.58 15.03
CA VAL A 111 18.94 18.77 14.53
C VAL A 111 18.47 19.35 13.19
N THR A 112 18.76 18.63 12.12
CA THR A 112 18.34 19.01 10.76
C THR A 112 17.27 18.07 10.24
N PHE A 113 16.41 18.56 9.35
CA PHE A 113 15.31 17.79 8.76
C PHE A 113 15.50 17.64 7.25
N PRO A 114 16.18 16.58 6.77
CA PRO A 114 16.33 16.33 5.34
C PRO A 114 14.99 16.14 4.61
N SER A 115 13.95 15.71 5.32
CA SER A 115 12.58 15.57 4.81
C SER A 115 11.56 15.81 5.93
N THR A 116 10.26 15.85 5.61
CA THR A 116 9.18 15.97 6.60
C THR A 116 9.25 14.90 7.69
N TYR A 117 9.63 13.66 7.35
CA TYR A 117 9.65 12.51 8.26
C TYR A 117 11.05 11.95 8.47
N THR A 118 12.08 12.75 8.21
CA THR A 118 13.48 12.37 8.42
C THR A 118 14.17 13.46 9.22
N MET A 119 14.93 13.04 10.22
CA MET A 119 15.69 13.92 11.10
C MET A 119 17.11 13.40 11.22
N LYS A 120 18.09 14.29 11.10
CA LYS A 120 19.49 14.03 11.40
C LYS A 120 19.84 14.75 12.70
N VAL A 121 20.44 14.02 13.63
CA VAL A 121 20.89 14.52 14.93
C VAL A 121 22.40 14.42 15.00
N VAL A 122 23.04 15.52 15.32
CA VAL A 122 24.47 15.61 15.68
C VAL A 122 24.54 15.82 17.19
N SER A 123 25.26 14.97 17.91
CA SER A 123 25.47 15.17 19.34
C SER A 123 26.41 16.35 19.59
N PRO A 124 26.29 17.07 20.72
CA PRO A 124 27.30 18.07 21.12
C PRO A 124 28.71 17.45 21.20
N TYR A 125 29.75 18.21 20.88
CA TYR A 125 31.13 17.71 20.99
C TYR A 125 31.45 17.31 22.43
N ALA A 126 32.11 16.16 22.56
CA ALA A 126 32.77 15.74 23.78
C ALA A 126 34.28 15.89 23.62
N ARG A 127 34.88 16.74 24.44
CA ARG A 127 36.32 16.96 24.48
C ARG A 127 37.02 15.81 25.22
N VAL A 128 38.06 15.28 24.61
CA VAL A 128 38.98 14.30 25.21
C VAL A 128 40.32 14.99 25.39
N ASP A 129 40.70 15.26 26.63
CA ASP A 129 42.01 15.82 26.94
C ASP A 129 43.06 14.71 26.93
N PHE A 130 44.12 14.89 26.17
CA PHE A 130 45.22 13.94 26.11
C PHE A 130 46.22 14.21 27.21
N THR A 131 46.51 13.17 27.98
CA THR A 131 47.39 13.31 29.14
C THR A 131 48.85 13.09 28.74
N LEU A 132 49.12 12.09 27.92
CA LEU A 132 50.48 11.69 27.57
C LEU A 132 50.91 12.24 26.21
N ALA A 133 50.00 12.28 25.23
CA ALA A 133 50.18 12.98 23.96
C ALA A 133 50.27 14.51 24.15
N GLY A 134 49.77 15.02 25.28
CA GLY A 134 49.96 16.41 25.71
C GLY A 134 51.42 16.82 25.79
N ALA A 135 52.31 15.90 26.22
CA ALA A 135 53.75 16.13 26.26
C ALA A 135 54.38 16.26 24.86
N MET A 136 53.68 15.81 23.82
CA MET A 136 54.08 15.92 22.41
C MET A 136 53.39 17.08 21.68
N GLY A 137 52.66 17.96 22.41
CA GLY A 137 51.98 19.13 21.85
C GLY A 137 50.53 18.90 21.41
N LEU A 138 49.98 17.69 21.60
CA LEU A 138 48.57 17.38 21.31
C LEU A 138 47.77 17.41 22.62
N SER A 139 47.03 18.48 22.88
CA SER A 139 46.35 18.66 24.18
C SER A 139 44.95 18.06 24.26
N HIS A 140 44.23 17.94 23.14
CA HIS A 140 42.87 17.41 23.12
C HIS A 140 42.41 17.01 21.72
N ALA A 141 41.27 16.30 21.66
CA ALA A 141 40.46 16.10 20.47
C ALA A 141 38.98 16.21 20.80
N ASP A 142 38.20 16.78 19.89
CA ASP A 142 36.74 16.86 19.99
C ASP A 142 36.09 15.76 19.15
N VAL A 143 35.14 15.04 19.73
CA VAL A 143 34.39 13.99 19.04
C VAL A 143 32.87 14.20 19.20
N ALA A 144 32.12 13.97 18.14
CA ALA A 144 30.65 13.90 18.15
C ALA A 144 30.16 12.65 17.43
N GLY A 145 28.95 12.22 17.76
CA GLY A 145 28.17 11.25 17.01
C GLY A 145 27.17 11.93 16.07
N THR A 146 26.81 11.22 15.01
CA THR A 146 25.79 11.66 14.06
C THR A 146 24.87 10.49 13.76
N ALA A 147 23.57 10.70 13.84
CA ALA A 147 22.57 9.69 13.51
C ALA A 147 21.46 10.29 12.67
N THR A 148 20.97 9.54 11.68
CA THR A 148 19.76 9.93 10.93
C THR A 148 18.66 8.94 11.24
N VAL A 149 17.46 9.44 11.51
CA VAL A 149 16.27 8.63 11.74
C VAL A 149 15.20 9.01 10.74
N GLY A 150 14.56 8.01 10.16
CA GLY A 150 13.35 8.12 9.38
C GLY A 150 12.16 7.56 10.15
N VAL A 151 11.01 8.16 9.96
CA VAL A 151 9.73 7.55 10.32
C VAL A 151 8.97 7.22 9.06
N GLY A 152 8.62 5.95 8.92
CA GLY A 152 7.84 5.46 7.79
C GLY A 152 7.15 4.15 8.15
N THR A 153 6.23 3.72 7.29
CA THR A 153 5.77 2.33 7.28
C THR A 153 6.69 1.51 6.39
N PRO A 154 7.02 0.25 6.72
CA PRO A 154 7.73 -0.60 5.80
C PRO A 154 6.94 -0.84 4.55
N GLY A 155 7.59 -0.57 3.42
CA GLY A 155 7.33 -1.07 2.08
C GLY A 155 5.86 -1.24 1.66
N ALA A 156 4.93 -0.48 2.21
CA ALA A 156 3.67 -0.25 1.57
C ALA A 156 3.92 0.71 0.42
N THR A 157 4.46 0.18 -0.67
CA THR A 157 4.11 0.69 -1.99
C THR A 157 2.58 0.63 -2.05
N ALA A 158 2.01 1.77 -1.69
CA ALA A 158 0.78 2.30 -2.23
C ALA A 158 -0.50 1.63 -1.73
N VAL A 159 -1.16 2.31 -0.78
CA VAL A 159 -2.59 2.11 -0.49
C VAL A 159 -3.35 2.09 -1.81
N MET A 160 -4.06 1.00 -2.06
CA MET A 160 -4.79 0.82 -3.30
C MET A 160 -6.09 1.63 -3.25
N PRO A 161 -6.50 2.21 -4.38
CA PRO A 161 -7.72 2.99 -4.44
C PRO A 161 -8.96 2.10 -4.53
N PHE A 162 -8.88 0.76 -4.49
CA PHE A 162 -10.08 -0.06 -4.29
C PHE A 162 -10.34 -0.27 -2.80
N TYR A 163 -11.60 -0.45 -2.39
CA TYR A 163 -11.98 -0.54 -0.97
C TYR A 163 -12.67 -1.87 -0.64
N ALA A 164 -12.49 -2.34 0.60
CA ALA A 164 -13.26 -3.42 1.20
C ALA A 164 -14.41 -2.87 2.06
N VAL A 165 -15.32 -3.75 2.51
CA VAL A 165 -16.44 -3.38 3.37
C VAL A 165 -16.40 -4.23 4.64
N SER A 166 -16.49 -3.57 5.80
CA SER A 166 -16.50 -4.21 7.11
C SER A 166 -17.82 -4.93 7.36
N GLY A 167 -17.79 -6.05 8.08
CA GLY A 167 -18.98 -6.77 8.53
C GLY A 167 -19.72 -7.58 7.45
N SER A 168 -19.35 -7.42 6.17
CA SER A 168 -19.91 -8.21 5.07
C SER A 168 -19.18 -9.55 4.82
N GLY A 169 -18.14 -9.88 5.61
CA GLY A 169 -17.33 -11.08 5.42
C GLY A 169 -16.36 -11.02 4.22
N CYS A 170 -16.08 -9.82 3.73
CA CYS A 170 -15.34 -9.55 2.48
C CYS A 170 -13.95 -8.99 2.72
N ASP A 171 -13.65 -8.59 3.94
CA ASP A 171 -12.41 -7.93 4.31
C ASP A 171 -11.33 -8.93 4.74
N TYR A 172 -11.58 -10.23 4.62
CA TYR A 172 -10.70 -11.31 5.03
C TYR A 172 -10.70 -12.47 4.02
N GLY A 173 -9.58 -13.17 3.89
CA GLY A 173 -9.39 -14.31 3.01
C GLY A 173 -9.29 -13.96 1.53
N ALA A 174 -9.41 -14.98 0.67
CA ALA A 174 -9.38 -14.83 -0.77
C ALA A 174 -10.65 -14.14 -1.29
N GLN A 175 -10.46 -13.09 -2.09
CA GLN A 175 -11.50 -12.33 -2.76
C GLN A 175 -11.20 -12.24 -4.25
N SER A 176 -12.24 -12.28 -5.07
CA SER A 176 -12.12 -12.17 -6.52
C SER A 176 -13.03 -11.07 -7.02
N LEU A 177 -12.44 -10.10 -7.70
CA LEU A 177 -13.14 -9.11 -8.48
C LEU A 177 -13.14 -9.63 -9.93
N THR A 178 -14.29 -9.87 -10.54
CA THR A 178 -14.50 -10.32 -11.94
C THR A 178 -15.34 -9.36 -12.80
N ASP A 179 -14.94 -9.12 -14.05
CA ASP A 179 -15.70 -8.39 -15.06
C ASP A 179 -16.32 -9.36 -16.08
N PRO A 180 -17.65 -9.46 -16.18
CA PRO A 180 -18.68 -9.03 -15.24
C PRO A 180 -19.24 -10.23 -14.48
N ALA A 181 -19.53 -10.02 -13.21
CA ALA A 181 -20.25 -11.02 -12.46
C ALA A 181 -21.71 -11.06 -12.91
N ASN A 182 -22.15 -12.18 -13.50
CA ASN A 182 -23.55 -12.61 -13.33
C ASN A 182 -23.73 -12.88 -11.82
N GLY A 183 -24.04 -11.84 -11.06
CA GLY A 183 -23.87 -11.81 -9.61
C GLY A 183 -24.82 -12.74 -8.85
N LYS A 184 -24.42 -13.05 -7.61
CA LYS A 184 -25.32 -13.44 -6.51
C LYS A 184 -25.76 -12.25 -5.65
N LYS A 185 -25.67 -10.99 -6.12
CA LYS A 185 -26.05 -9.88 -5.24
C LYS A 185 -27.55 -9.95 -4.95
N GLN A 186 -27.87 -9.97 -3.66
CA GLN A 186 -29.18 -9.64 -3.12
C GLN A 186 -29.73 -8.47 -3.93
N SER A 187 -30.93 -8.67 -4.48
CA SER A 187 -31.66 -7.72 -5.29
C SER A 187 -31.85 -6.42 -4.51
N ILE A 188 -30.86 -5.52 -4.58
CA ILE A 188 -31.13 -4.11 -4.38
C ILE A 188 -31.71 -3.70 -5.72
N VAL A 189 -33.03 -3.82 -5.81
CA VAL A 189 -33.87 -3.22 -6.84
C VAL A 189 -33.34 -1.80 -7.03
N PRO A 190 -32.63 -1.50 -8.14
CA PRO A 190 -32.16 -0.14 -8.36
C PRO A 190 -33.40 0.75 -8.36
N THR A 191 -33.32 1.95 -7.78
CA THR A 191 -34.39 2.93 -7.93
C THR A 191 -34.37 3.40 -9.38
N LEU A 192 -34.88 2.59 -10.30
CA LEU A 192 -35.00 2.96 -11.70
C LEU A 192 -36.20 3.91 -11.78
N ALA A 193 -35.98 5.16 -12.20
CA ALA A 193 -37.08 6.05 -12.49
C ALA A 193 -37.83 5.51 -13.72
N PRO A 194 -39.07 5.02 -13.60
CA PRO A 194 -39.85 4.73 -14.79
C PRO A 194 -40.07 6.05 -15.55
N PRO A 195 -40.23 6.01 -16.88
CA PRO A 195 -40.57 7.20 -17.65
C PRO A 195 -41.89 7.77 -17.10
N ALA A 196 -41.98 9.10 -16.99
CA ALA A 196 -43.08 9.80 -16.33
C ALA A 196 -44.48 9.43 -16.87
N THR A 197 -44.56 8.89 -18.08
CA THR A 197 -45.79 8.52 -18.77
C THR A 197 -46.42 7.19 -18.34
N ASN A 198 -45.78 6.39 -17.47
CA ASN A 198 -46.23 5.03 -17.14
C ASN A 198 -46.09 4.63 -15.65
N VAL A 199 -46.24 5.57 -14.73
CA VAL A 199 -46.12 5.30 -13.29
C VAL A 199 -47.30 4.43 -12.80
N GLY A 200 -47.00 3.27 -12.19
CA GLY A 200 -47.99 2.42 -11.51
C GLY A 200 -48.52 1.20 -12.28
N GLN A 201 -48.01 0.91 -13.47
CA GLN A 201 -48.42 -0.26 -14.26
C GLN A 201 -47.26 -1.26 -14.43
N THR A 202 -47.46 -2.50 -13.98
CA THR A 202 -46.49 -3.60 -14.10
C THR A 202 -47.02 -4.70 -15.00
N SER A 203 -46.22 -5.12 -15.98
CA SER A 203 -46.52 -6.31 -16.76
C SER A 203 -46.05 -7.58 -16.04
N ASN A 204 -46.53 -8.74 -16.49
CA ASN A 204 -46.04 -10.05 -16.02
C ASN A 204 -44.80 -10.54 -16.81
N ALA A 205 -44.28 -9.72 -17.72
CA ALA A 205 -43.08 -10.08 -18.47
C ALA A 205 -41.91 -10.20 -17.50
N SER A 206 -41.20 -11.32 -17.55
CA SER A 206 -40.05 -11.59 -16.70
C SER A 206 -38.84 -11.87 -17.57
N LEU A 207 -37.67 -11.33 -17.20
CA LEU A 207 -36.43 -11.46 -17.96
C LEU A 207 -35.45 -12.35 -17.19
N THR A 208 -34.75 -13.23 -17.91
CA THR A 208 -33.81 -14.19 -17.31
C THR A 208 -32.37 -13.97 -17.75
N THR A 209 -32.11 -13.71 -19.04
CA THR A 209 -30.77 -13.50 -19.58
C THR A 209 -30.77 -12.54 -20.77
N VAL A 210 -29.63 -11.89 -21.00
CA VAL A 210 -29.39 -11.00 -22.14
C VAL A 210 -28.04 -11.32 -22.78
N THR A 211 -28.02 -11.41 -24.11
CA THR A 211 -26.84 -11.79 -24.90
C THR A 211 -26.74 -10.94 -26.17
N PRO A 212 -25.57 -10.36 -26.49
CA PRO A 212 -24.48 -10.08 -25.56
C PRO A 212 -24.99 -9.14 -24.45
N TYR A 213 -24.33 -9.16 -23.29
CA TYR A 213 -24.63 -8.19 -22.23
C TYR A 213 -23.64 -7.02 -22.23
N ALA A 214 -22.58 -7.02 -23.04
CA ALA A 214 -21.53 -6.00 -23.05
C ALA A 214 -21.23 -5.48 -24.45
N PHE A 215 -21.03 -4.16 -24.55
CA PHE A 215 -20.91 -3.43 -25.80
C PHE A 215 -19.85 -2.31 -25.70
N PRO A 216 -19.18 -1.92 -26.79
CA PRO A 216 -18.21 -0.82 -26.77
C PRO A 216 -18.91 0.54 -26.62
N VAL A 217 -18.19 1.55 -26.09
CA VAL A 217 -18.68 2.95 -26.08
C VAL A 217 -18.64 3.50 -27.51
N GLY A 218 -19.69 4.23 -27.91
CA GLY A 218 -19.75 4.95 -29.19
C GLY A 218 -19.85 4.05 -30.43
N VAL A 219 -20.07 2.74 -30.25
CA VAL A 219 -20.20 1.79 -31.36
C VAL A 219 -21.62 1.27 -31.40
N ALA A 220 -22.26 1.38 -32.57
CA ALA A 220 -23.58 0.82 -32.80
C ALA A 220 -23.60 -0.67 -32.45
N ALA A 221 -24.57 -1.07 -31.62
CA ALA A 221 -24.59 -2.37 -30.98
C ALA A 221 -25.99 -2.98 -31.01
N THR A 222 -26.04 -4.31 -31.00
CA THR A 222 -27.29 -5.08 -31.03
C THR A 222 -27.24 -6.19 -30.01
N ILE A 223 -28.27 -6.27 -29.17
CA ILE A 223 -28.54 -7.44 -28.34
C ILE A 223 -29.13 -8.52 -29.24
N THR A 224 -28.54 -9.70 -29.29
CA THR A 224 -29.01 -10.79 -30.14
C THR A 224 -30.17 -11.55 -29.50
N ALA A 225 -30.21 -11.67 -28.17
CA ALA A 225 -31.29 -12.32 -27.45
C ALA A 225 -31.54 -11.70 -26.07
N ILE A 226 -32.82 -11.48 -25.74
CA ILE A 226 -33.30 -11.26 -24.37
C ILE A 226 -34.26 -12.40 -24.07
N ASN A 227 -33.89 -13.31 -23.16
CA ASN A 227 -34.72 -14.45 -22.79
C ASN A 227 -35.55 -14.14 -21.55
N GLY A 228 -36.69 -14.82 -21.42
CA GLY A 228 -37.63 -14.57 -20.34
C GLY A 228 -38.90 -15.41 -20.44
N SER A 229 -39.98 -14.91 -19.84
CA SER A 229 -41.33 -15.45 -20.00
C SER A 229 -42.34 -14.32 -20.20
N GLN A 230 -43.47 -14.62 -20.85
CA GLN A 230 -44.54 -13.65 -21.14
C GLN A 230 -44.06 -12.47 -22.01
N LEU A 231 -43.15 -12.73 -22.96
CA LEU A 231 -42.56 -11.72 -23.85
C LEU A 231 -43.31 -11.49 -25.17
N SER A 232 -44.36 -12.28 -25.46
CA SER A 232 -45.12 -12.28 -26.72
C SER A 232 -46.03 -11.06 -26.93
N SER A 233 -45.98 -10.07 -26.03
CA SER A 233 -46.72 -8.82 -26.14
C SER A 233 -45.84 -7.60 -25.85
N VAL A 234 -44.53 -7.81 -25.78
CA VAL A 234 -43.56 -6.73 -25.60
C VAL A 234 -43.44 -5.95 -26.90
N ASN A 235 -43.58 -4.63 -26.81
CA ASN A 235 -43.44 -3.72 -27.94
C ASN A 235 -42.45 -2.56 -27.69
N LYS A 236 -41.90 -2.45 -26.47
CA LYS A 236 -40.77 -1.57 -26.20
C LYS A 236 -39.78 -2.22 -25.26
N ILE A 237 -38.54 -1.78 -25.38
CA ILE A 237 -37.45 -2.08 -24.45
C ILE A 237 -36.96 -0.76 -23.89
N GLY A 238 -36.79 -0.70 -22.58
CA GLY A 238 -36.27 0.47 -21.90
C GLY A 238 -34.91 0.15 -21.32
N PHE A 239 -33.99 1.10 -21.50
CA PHE A 239 -32.66 1.11 -20.93
C PHE A 239 -32.66 2.15 -19.82
N PHE A 240 -32.43 1.71 -18.58
CA PHE A 240 -32.59 2.53 -17.39
C PHE A 240 -31.27 2.67 -16.63
N ARG A 241 -31.12 3.81 -15.95
CA ARG A 241 -29.98 4.18 -15.13
C ARG A 241 -30.45 4.82 -13.83
N SER A 242 -29.50 5.24 -12.99
CA SER A 242 -29.84 5.96 -11.74
C SER A 242 -30.68 7.20 -12.06
N PRO A 243 -31.65 7.60 -11.20
CA PRO A 243 -32.44 8.82 -11.40
C PRO A 243 -31.60 10.09 -11.46
N THR A 244 -30.38 10.03 -10.89
CA THR A 244 -29.41 11.13 -10.86
C THR A 244 -28.54 11.19 -12.11
N GLU A 245 -28.58 10.19 -12.98
CA GLU A 245 -27.82 10.16 -14.24
C GLU A 245 -28.67 10.75 -15.38
N THR A 246 -28.04 11.40 -16.36
CA THR A 246 -28.73 11.91 -17.56
C THR A 246 -28.05 11.36 -18.81
N PRO A 247 -28.76 10.62 -19.68
CA PRO A 247 -30.17 10.22 -19.55
C PRO A 247 -30.37 9.08 -18.54
N ASN A 248 -31.46 9.14 -17.77
CA ASN A 248 -31.83 8.09 -16.81
C ASN A 248 -32.71 6.98 -17.41
N ALA A 249 -33.35 7.25 -18.56
CA ALA A 249 -34.18 6.28 -19.26
C ALA A 249 -34.14 6.55 -20.77
N VAL A 250 -33.96 5.49 -21.56
CA VAL A 250 -34.05 5.54 -23.03
C VAL A 250 -34.95 4.41 -23.49
N GLU A 251 -35.99 4.71 -24.26
CA GLU A 251 -36.90 3.71 -24.82
C GLU A 251 -36.52 3.39 -26.27
N GLN A 252 -36.56 2.11 -26.62
CA GLN A 252 -36.47 1.58 -27.97
C GLN A 252 -37.77 0.86 -28.30
N VAL A 253 -38.47 1.30 -29.34
CA VAL A 253 -39.62 0.58 -29.88
C VAL A 253 -39.10 -0.64 -30.63
N ILE A 254 -39.76 -1.79 -30.41
CA ILE A 254 -39.52 -3.00 -31.19
C ILE A 254 -40.80 -3.38 -31.95
N THR A 255 -40.65 -4.04 -33.09
CA THR A 255 -41.77 -4.71 -33.74
C THR A 255 -42.38 -5.70 -32.75
N SER A 256 -43.71 -5.78 -32.67
CA SER A 256 -44.42 -6.63 -31.71
C SER A 256 -43.83 -8.03 -31.67
N ASN A 257 -43.23 -8.39 -30.53
CA ASN A 257 -42.61 -9.70 -30.37
C ASN A 257 -43.71 -10.74 -30.21
N THR A 258 -43.70 -11.82 -31.01
CA THR A 258 -44.69 -12.90 -30.90
C THR A 258 -44.17 -14.09 -30.09
N ASN A 259 -42.86 -14.12 -29.79
CA ASN A 259 -42.25 -15.21 -29.04
C ASN A 259 -42.41 -14.99 -27.53
N ASN A 260 -43.00 -15.95 -26.85
CA ASN A 260 -43.27 -15.83 -25.42
C ASN A 260 -42.02 -15.86 -24.54
N ASN A 261 -40.91 -16.40 -25.03
CA ASN A 261 -39.75 -16.74 -24.22
C ASN A 261 -38.47 -15.98 -24.62
N MET A 262 -38.50 -15.25 -25.74
CA MET A 262 -37.33 -14.53 -26.25
C MET A 262 -37.74 -13.30 -27.06
N ILE A 263 -36.95 -12.24 -26.97
CA ILE A 263 -36.93 -11.13 -27.94
C ILE A 263 -35.60 -11.23 -28.70
N SER A 264 -35.66 -11.38 -30.02
CA SER A 264 -34.47 -11.45 -30.88
C SER A 264 -34.14 -10.08 -31.46
N THR A 265 -32.84 -9.76 -31.50
CA THR A 265 -32.29 -8.62 -32.26
C THR A 265 -32.86 -7.26 -31.84
N VAL A 266 -32.27 -6.68 -30.81
CA VAL A 266 -32.63 -5.35 -30.29
C VAL A 266 -31.47 -4.40 -30.51
N ALA A 267 -31.65 -3.43 -31.41
CA ALA A 267 -30.69 -2.36 -31.58
C ALA A 267 -30.62 -1.51 -30.31
N ILE A 268 -29.40 -1.23 -29.84
CA ILE A 268 -29.16 -0.36 -28.70
C ILE A 268 -29.16 1.09 -29.22
N PRO A 269 -29.99 2.00 -28.68
CA PRO A 269 -29.98 3.40 -29.07
C PRO A 269 -28.58 4.01 -28.94
N THR A 270 -28.20 4.89 -29.87
CA THR A 270 -26.88 5.57 -29.81
C THR A 270 -26.69 6.33 -28.51
N VAL A 271 -27.75 6.94 -27.99
CA VAL A 271 -27.77 7.60 -26.68
C VAL A 271 -27.32 6.66 -25.54
N VAL A 272 -27.65 5.37 -25.62
CA VAL A 272 -27.21 4.37 -24.66
C VAL A 272 -25.73 4.02 -24.90
N THR A 273 -25.33 3.75 -26.15
CA THR A 273 -23.93 3.39 -26.49
C THR A 273 -22.93 4.53 -26.27
N ASP A 274 -23.36 5.79 -26.32
CA ASP A 274 -22.51 6.97 -26.10
C ASP A 274 -22.27 7.25 -24.61
N ASN A 275 -23.06 6.63 -23.73
CA ASN A 275 -23.01 6.84 -22.29
C ASN A 275 -22.55 5.56 -21.58
N ALA A 276 -21.24 5.47 -21.34
CA ALA A 276 -20.62 4.34 -20.67
C ALA A 276 -21.22 4.09 -19.27
N GLY A 277 -21.30 2.82 -18.87
CA GLY A 277 -21.84 2.39 -17.58
C GLY A 277 -22.71 1.15 -17.66
N VAL A 278 -23.36 0.83 -16.54
CA VAL A 278 -24.35 -0.25 -16.46
C VAL A 278 -25.73 0.32 -16.75
N TRP A 279 -26.41 -0.28 -17.72
CA TRP A 279 -27.79 0.04 -18.08
C TRP A 279 -28.68 -1.14 -17.74
N TRP A 280 -29.85 -0.88 -17.17
CA TRP A 280 -30.82 -1.91 -16.81
C TRP A 280 -31.90 -2.02 -17.87
N ILE A 281 -32.10 -3.21 -18.40
CA ILE A 281 -33.12 -3.52 -19.39
C ILE A 281 -34.41 -3.88 -18.69
N ARG A 282 -35.51 -3.25 -19.13
CA ARG A 282 -36.87 -3.69 -18.85
C ARG A 282 -37.65 -3.77 -20.15
N THR A 283 -38.73 -4.54 -20.15
CA THR A 283 -39.63 -4.68 -21.28
C THR A 283 -40.96 -4.01 -20.97
N TYR A 284 -41.59 -3.39 -21.98
CA TYR A 284 -42.92 -2.82 -21.85
C TYR A 284 -43.91 -3.61 -22.69
N THR A 285 -45.03 -3.94 -22.06
CA THR A 285 -46.15 -4.63 -22.70
C THR A 285 -47.31 -3.64 -22.84
N ALA A 286 -47.86 -3.49 -24.05
CA ALA A 286 -48.99 -2.59 -24.30
C ALA A 286 -50.36 -3.29 -24.27
N THR A 287 -50.39 -4.62 -24.34
CA THR A 287 -51.62 -5.44 -24.41
C THR A 287 -51.70 -6.43 -23.24
N GLY A 288 -52.88 -6.59 -22.65
CA GLY A 288 -53.05 -7.41 -21.44
C GLY A 288 -52.60 -6.67 -20.18
N ASN A 289 -51.69 -7.25 -19.39
CA ASN A 289 -51.08 -6.59 -18.24
C ASN A 289 -50.11 -5.52 -18.71
N LYS A 290 -50.68 -4.35 -18.99
CA LYS A 290 -49.97 -3.18 -19.50
C LYS A 290 -48.94 -2.72 -18.47
N GLY A 291 -47.75 -2.34 -18.93
CA GLY A 291 -46.72 -1.78 -18.07
C GLY A 291 -45.32 -2.30 -18.34
N TRP A 292 -44.38 -1.82 -17.53
CA TRP A 292 -43.00 -2.29 -17.53
C TRP A 292 -42.87 -3.59 -16.74
N SER A 293 -41.94 -4.47 -17.12
CA SER A 293 -41.57 -5.64 -16.33
C SER A 293 -41.19 -5.22 -14.91
N PRO A 294 -41.40 -6.07 -13.88
CA PRO A 294 -41.04 -5.76 -12.50
C PRO A 294 -39.59 -5.28 -12.39
N ILE A 295 -39.30 -4.32 -11.51
CA ILE A 295 -37.94 -3.77 -11.38
C ILE A 295 -36.95 -4.87 -10.95
N GLY A 296 -37.40 -5.83 -10.13
CA GLY A 296 -36.59 -7.00 -9.73
C GLY A 296 -36.23 -7.94 -10.88
N ASP A 297 -36.93 -7.85 -12.01
CA ASP A 297 -36.71 -8.67 -13.22
C ASP A 297 -35.90 -7.89 -14.28
N SER A 298 -35.27 -6.77 -13.90
CA SER A 298 -34.43 -6.02 -14.82
C SER A 298 -33.09 -6.71 -15.05
N LEU A 299 -32.59 -6.69 -16.29
CA LEU A 299 -31.31 -7.30 -16.65
C LEU A 299 -30.25 -6.24 -16.92
N PRO A 300 -29.06 -6.33 -16.33
CA PRO A 300 -28.00 -5.39 -16.62
C PRO A 300 -27.38 -5.68 -17.99
N ILE A 301 -27.11 -4.62 -18.75
CA ILE A 301 -26.15 -4.60 -19.85
C ILE A 301 -25.10 -3.52 -19.61
N ARG A 302 -24.01 -3.60 -20.35
CA ARG A 302 -22.81 -2.80 -20.15
C ARG A 302 -22.44 -2.08 -21.42
N ILE A 303 -22.23 -0.78 -21.31
CA ILE A 303 -21.67 0.06 -22.35
C ILE A 303 -20.28 0.50 -21.90
N GLY A 304 -19.25 0.14 -22.67
CA GLY A 304 -17.85 0.43 -22.36
C GLY A 304 -17.22 -0.48 -21.32
N ASP A 305 -16.12 0.00 -20.73
CA ASP A 305 -15.35 -0.71 -19.71
C ASP A 305 -16.04 -0.61 -18.34
N GLY A 306 -17.13 -1.33 -18.19
CA GLY A 306 -17.81 -1.64 -16.94
C GLY A 306 -16.93 -2.24 -15.83
N PRO A 307 -17.46 -2.18 -14.60
CA PRO A 307 -16.75 -2.56 -13.40
C PRO A 307 -16.52 -4.06 -13.29
N ILE A 308 -15.34 -4.42 -12.84
CA ILE A 308 -15.03 -5.68 -12.19
C ILE A 308 -15.84 -5.73 -10.86
N GLN A 309 -16.59 -6.81 -10.64
CA GLN A 309 -17.51 -7.09 -9.53
C GLN A 309 -17.29 -8.49 -8.94
N CYS A 310 -17.69 -8.75 -7.70
CA CYS A 310 -17.47 -10.05 -7.06
C CYS A 310 -18.18 -11.23 -7.75
N GLY A 311 -17.48 -12.35 -7.94
CA GLY A 311 -17.99 -13.55 -8.58
C GLY A 311 -19.09 -14.29 -7.78
N ALA A 312 -19.94 -15.03 -8.49
CA ALA A 312 -21.21 -15.64 -8.05
C ALA A 312 -21.14 -16.74 -6.95
N ALA A 313 -19.97 -17.04 -6.41
CA ALA A 313 -19.79 -17.96 -5.29
C ALA A 313 -19.14 -17.31 -4.06
N SER A 314 -18.83 -16.01 -4.15
CA SER A 314 -18.21 -15.28 -3.05
C SER A 314 -19.29 -14.84 -2.07
N ASN A 315 -19.06 -15.07 -0.78
CA ASN A 315 -19.93 -14.57 0.29
C ASN A 315 -19.80 -13.04 0.48
N SER A 316 -19.51 -12.27 -0.59
CA SER A 316 -18.94 -10.91 -0.50
C SER A 316 -19.51 -9.83 -1.45
N GLY A 317 -19.46 -8.58 -0.97
CA GLY A 317 -19.99 -7.33 -1.53
C GLY A 317 -19.07 -6.61 -2.53
N ASN A 318 -19.52 -5.44 -3.00
CA ASN A 318 -18.93 -4.72 -4.14
C ASN A 318 -17.65 -3.96 -3.75
N PHE A 319 -16.48 -4.36 -4.27
CA PHE A 319 -15.25 -3.57 -4.15
C PHE A 319 -15.22 -2.55 -5.28
N GLY A 320 -15.49 -1.29 -4.95
CA GLY A 320 -15.38 -0.19 -5.90
C GLY A 320 -14.04 0.52 -5.85
N THR A 321 -13.94 1.62 -6.58
CA THR A 321 -12.79 2.53 -6.53
C THR A 321 -13.10 3.80 -5.76
N LEU A 322 -12.20 4.19 -4.88
CA LEU A 322 -12.13 5.51 -4.28
C LEU A 322 -11.67 6.55 -5.30
N LYS A 323 -12.32 7.71 -5.27
CA LYS A 323 -11.87 8.89 -6.02
C LYS A 323 -10.86 9.65 -5.17
N LEU A 324 -9.59 9.49 -5.52
CA LEU A 324 -8.47 10.07 -4.78
C LEU A 324 -7.66 10.97 -5.70
N ALA A 325 -7.57 12.25 -5.34
CA ALA A 325 -6.99 13.26 -6.21
C ALA A 325 -5.46 13.14 -6.34
N ARG A 326 -4.95 13.53 -7.51
CA ARG A 326 -3.51 13.67 -7.82
C ARG A 326 -3.24 14.97 -8.56
N SER A 327 -1.97 15.29 -8.78
CA SER A 327 -1.56 16.41 -9.66
C SER A 327 -1.68 16.08 -11.16
N SER A 328 -1.87 14.81 -11.52
CA SER A 328 -2.14 14.41 -12.91
C SER A 328 -3.58 14.75 -13.32
N SER A 329 -3.98 14.40 -14.54
CA SER A 329 -5.35 14.62 -15.02
C SER A 329 -6.35 13.77 -14.22
N PRO A 330 -7.58 14.26 -13.91
CA PRO A 330 -8.64 13.49 -13.26
C PRO A 330 -8.89 12.12 -13.89
N SER A 331 -8.77 12.01 -15.21
CA SER A 331 -8.93 10.76 -15.96
C SER A 331 -7.85 9.71 -15.67
N THR A 332 -6.69 10.08 -15.13
CA THR A 332 -5.57 9.17 -14.84
C THR A 332 -5.34 8.96 -13.34
N TRP A 333 -6.12 9.62 -12.46
CA TRP A 333 -5.89 9.52 -11.01
C TRP A 333 -5.98 8.09 -10.48
N ALA A 334 -7.04 7.37 -10.79
CA ALA A 334 -7.23 6.00 -10.33
C ALA A 334 -6.11 5.05 -10.79
N PRO A 335 -5.76 4.97 -12.10
CA PRO A 335 -4.68 4.09 -12.51
C PRO A 335 -3.31 4.55 -12.02
N ASP A 336 -3.03 5.86 -11.92
CA ASP A 336 -1.78 6.36 -11.33
C ASP A 336 -1.67 5.99 -9.84
N ASN A 337 -2.76 6.12 -9.08
CA ASN A 337 -2.81 5.71 -7.67
C ASN A 337 -2.62 4.20 -7.51
N MET A 338 -3.11 3.39 -8.45
CA MET A 338 -2.84 1.94 -8.46
C MET A 338 -1.37 1.64 -8.78
N ALA A 339 -0.78 2.35 -9.76
CA ALA A 339 0.58 2.11 -10.24
C ALA A 339 1.65 2.44 -9.19
N VAL A 340 1.54 3.62 -8.56
CA VAL A 340 2.58 4.17 -7.67
C VAL A 340 2.09 4.59 -6.30
N GLY A 341 0.78 4.51 -6.03
CA GLY A 341 0.18 4.91 -4.75
C GLY A 341 -0.21 6.34 -4.65
N LEU A 342 -0.83 6.66 -3.52
CA LEU A 342 -1.32 7.99 -3.21
C LEU A 342 -0.18 9.01 -3.25
N GLN A 343 -0.46 10.16 -3.85
CA GLN A 343 0.52 11.22 -3.99
C GLN A 343 0.52 12.13 -2.77
N SER A 344 1.68 12.33 -2.16
CA SER A 344 1.86 13.32 -1.08
C SER A 344 1.27 14.70 -1.46
N PRO A 345 0.58 15.40 -0.54
CA PRO A 345 0.38 15.08 0.88
C PRO A 345 -0.80 14.14 1.18
N LEU A 346 -1.45 13.55 0.16
CA LEU A 346 -2.60 12.69 0.37
C LEU A 346 -2.20 11.46 1.19
N SER A 347 -2.84 11.30 2.34
CA SER A 347 -2.82 10.06 3.12
C SER A 347 -4.23 9.75 3.59
N LEU A 348 -4.52 8.47 3.75
CA LEU A 348 -5.80 8.05 4.31
C LEU A 348 -5.66 7.87 5.82
N THR A 349 -6.75 7.99 6.57
CA THR A 349 -6.79 7.54 7.98
C THR A 349 -8.12 6.88 8.28
N ALA A 350 -8.13 5.90 9.18
CA ALA A 350 -9.36 5.37 9.73
C ALA A 350 -9.95 6.35 10.76
N GLN A 351 -11.28 6.40 10.86
CA GLN A 351 -11.99 7.15 11.87
C GLN A 351 -12.18 6.29 13.12
N THR A 352 -11.71 6.79 14.28
CA THR A 352 -11.76 6.07 15.56
C THR A 352 -13.17 6.01 16.19
N ASN A 353 -14.13 6.81 15.71
CA ASN A 353 -15.50 6.83 16.22
C ASN A 353 -16.54 6.77 15.06
N PRO A 354 -16.80 5.58 14.50
CA PRO A 354 -17.75 5.39 13.39
C PRO A 354 -19.24 5.37 13.80
N LEU A 355 -19.58 5.63 15.07
CA LEU A 355 -20.87 5.28 15.67
C LEU A 355 -22.02 6.29 15.49
N SER A 356 -22.09 7.05 14.40
CA SER A 356 -23.36 7.74 14.12
C SER A 356 -23.73 7.92 12.65
N ILE A 357 -22.79 7.94 11.70
CA ILE A 357 -23.16 7.95 10.28
C ILE A 357 -22.04 7.26 9.45
N PRO A 358 -22.32 6.17 8.70
CA PRO A 358 -21.35 5.54 7.80
C PRO A 358 -20.93 6.44 6.62
N LEU A 359 -21.74 7.48 6.39
CA LEU A 359 -21.50 8.59 5.50
C LEU A 359 -21.00 9.78 6.30
N CYS A 360 -19.82 10.30 5.98
CA CYS A 360 -19.28 11.46 6.68
C CYS A 360 -19.82 12.77 6.06
N VAL A 361 -19.95 13.78 6.93
CA VAL A 361 -20.41 15.12 6.54
C VAL A 361 -19.19 15.98 6.29
N VAL A 362 -19.03 16.47 5.05
CA VAL A 362 -17.91 17.36 4.69
C VAL A 362 -17.95 18.61 5.56
N GLY A 363 -16.79 18.95 6.13
CA GLY A 363 -16.66 20.07 7.08
C GLY A 363 -17.03 19.74 8.53
N GLY A 364 -17.44 18.49 8.81
CA GLY A 364 -17.64 18.02 10.18
C GLY A 364 -16.33 17.95 10.99
N PRO A 365 -16.40 17.99 12.33
CA PRO A 365 -15.23 17.84 13.18
C PRO A 365 -14.55 16.48 12.94
N SER A 366 -13.22 16.48 12.87
CA SER A 366 -12.40 15.30 12.59
C SER A 366 -12.63 14.64 11.21
N VAL A 367 -13.33 15.33 10.28
CA VAL A 367 -13.51 14.86 8.89
C VAL A 367 -12.54 15.61 7.99
N THR A 368 -11.67 14.86 7.32
CA THR A 368 -10.80 15.37 6.27
C THR A 368 -11.21 14.73 4.95
N TYR A 369 -11.55 15.57 3.98
CA TYR A 369 -12.07 15.16 2.67
C TYR A 369 -11.23 15.77 1.55
N THR A 370 -10.82 14.94 0.60
CA THR A 370 -10.12 15.38 -0.61
C THR A 370 -11.15 15.68 -1.70
N ALA A 371 -11.18 16.92 -2.18
CA ALA A 371 -12.11 17.33 -3.24
C ALA A 371 -11.76 16.62 -4.56
N THR A 372 -12.75 15.92 -5.13
CA THR A 372 -12.60 15.10 -6.34
C THR A 372 -13.04 15.82 -7.62
N THR A 373 -13.66 17.00 -7.49
CA THR A 373 -14.09 17.85 -8.62
C THR A 373 -13.42 19.23 -8.55
N GLY A 374 -12.87 19.71 -9.66
CA GLY A 374 -12.21 21.04 -9.75
C GLY A 374 -10.70 20.98 -9.54
N SER A 375 -10.13 22.05 -8.97
CA SER A 375 -8.70 22.08 -8.58
C SER A 375 -8.45 21.08 -7.44
N ALA A 376 -7.92 19.91 -7.80
CA ALA A 376 -7.56 18.81 -6.92
C ALA A 376 -6.75 19.27 -5.72
N THR A 377 -7.41 19.39 -4.56
CA THR A 377 -6.73 19.71 -3.30
C THR A 377 -6.54 18.44 -2.51
N ARG A 378 -5.28 18.08 -2.25
CA ARG A 378 -4.88 16.87 -1.52
C ARG A 378 -4.69 17.19 -0.04
N TYR A 379 -5.23 16.36 0.84
CA TYR A 379 -5.09 16.56 2.28
C TYR A 379 -4.50 15.32 2.96
N ALA A 380 -3.64 15.54 3.95
CA ALA A 380 -3.17 14.49 4.84
C ALA A 380 -4.32 14.01 5.74
N GLN A 381 -4.33 12.74 6.12
CA GLN A 381 -5.30 12.14 7.04
C GLN A 381 -6.74 12.21 6.52
N THR A 382 -6.93 12.07 5.20
CA THR A 382 -8.25 11.95 4.58
C THR A 382 -8.94 10.69 5.10
N ASN A 383 -10.06 10.83 5.82
CA ASN A 383 -10.85 9.71 6.32
C ASN A 383 -12.22 9.60 5.65
N CYS A 384 -12.54 10.54 4.78
CA CYS A 384 -13.80 10.63 4.10
C CYS A 384 -13.58 10.71 2.59
N VAL A 385 -14.19 9.77 1.84
CA VAL A 385 -13.84 9.54 0.43
C VAL A 385 -15.07 9.29 -0.42
N ASP A 386 -15.04 9.78 -1.66
CA ASP A 386 -16.04 9.40 -2.66
C ASP A 386 -15.67 8.06 -3.29
N THR A 387 -16.69 7.32 -3.72
CA THR A 387 -16.51 6.04 -4.40
C THR A 387 -17.23 5.98 -5.75
N ASP A 388 -16.75 5.12 -6.63
CA ASP A 388 -17.50 4.56 -7.75
C ASP A 388 -17.78 3.08 -7.49
N THR A 389 -18.87 2.55 -8.04
CA THR A 389 -19.15 1.10 -7.99
C THR A 389 -18.19 0.33 -8.88
N GLY A 390 -17.52 -0.65 -8.28
CA GLY A 390 -16.61 -1.58 -8.96
C GLY A 390 -15.32 -0.94 -9.49
N LEU A 391 -14.54 -1.76 -10.17
CA LEU A 391 -13.18 -1.41 -10.61
C LEU A 391 -13.09 -1.61 -12.13
N THR A 392 -12.93 -0.58 -12.95
CA THR A 392 -12.99 -0.77 -14.42
C THR A 392 -11.80 -1.58 -14.94
N SER A 393 -12.03 -2.44 -15.93
CA SER A 393 -10.98 -3.28 -16.54
C SER A 393 -9.83 -2.45 -17.12
N LEU A 394 -10.15 -1.31 -17.75
CA LEU A 394 -9.16 -0.38 -18.29
C LEU A 394 -8.28 0.25 -17.20
N VAL A 395 -8.90 0.81 -16.16
CA VAL A 395 -8.16 1.43 -15.04
C VAL A 395 -7.27 0.39 -14.36
N THR A 396 -7.78 -0.83 -14.16
CA THR A 396 -7.01 -1.93 -13.57
C THR A 396 -5.84 -2.33 -14.44
N THR A 397 -6.06 -2.43 -15.75
CA THR A 397 -5.01 -2.76 -16.72
C THR A 397 -3.92 -1.70 -16.72
N GLN A 398 -4.30 -0.43 -16.76
CA GLN A 398 -3.34 0.68 -16.73
C GLN A 398 -2.58 0.76 -15.39
N GLY A 399 -3.27 0.63 -14.27
CA GLY A 399 -2.65 0.71 -12.95
C GLY A 399 -1.73 -0.47 -12.64
N LEU A 400 -2.15 -1.70 -12.98
CA LEU A 400 -1.42 -2.91 -12.59
C LEU A 400 -0.44 -3.41 -13.65
N VAL A 401 -0.75 -3.25 -14.94
CA VAL A 401 -0.08 -3.97 -16.03
C VAL A 401 0.60 -3.05 -17.02
N THR A 402 -0.12 -2.18 -17.74
CA THR A 402 0.48 -1.42 -18.84
C THR A 402 1.20 -0.15 -18.38
N GLY A 403 0.87 0.34 -17.19
CA GLY A 403 1.22 1.69 -16.76
C GLY A 403 0.31 2.73 -17.39
N THR A 404 0.55 3.97 -17.00
CA THR A 404 -0.18 5.14 -17.47
C THR A 404 0.70 5.98 -18.37
N GLY A 405 0.09 6.67 -19.35
CA GLY A 405 0.80 7.61 -20.23
C GLY A 405 1.47 8.78 -19.50
N SER A 406 1.26 8.91 -18.18
CA SER A 406 1.91 9.83 -17.24
C SER A 406 3.32 9.41 -16.83
N GLY A 407 3.86 8.32 -17.37
CA GLY A 407 5.22 7.85 -17.10
C GLY A 407 5.34 6.92 -15.89
N TYR A 408 4.23 6.46 -15.32
CA TYR A 408 4.23 5.46 -14.27
C TYR A 408 4.06 4.05 -14.88
N PRO A 409 5.05 3.15 -14.73
CA PRO A 409 4.88 1.77 -15.19
C PRO A 409 3.81 1.06 -14.37
N GLY A 410 3.21 0.01 -14.95
CA GLY A 410 2.23 -0.81 -14.24
C GLY A 410 2.85 -1.37 -12.95
N ARG A 411 2.09 -1.35 -11.85
CA ARG A 411 2.58 -1.77 -10.52
C ARG A 411 3.28 -3.12 -10.55
N LEU A 412 2.73 -4.07 -11.29
CA LEU A 412 3.20 -5.45 -11.34
C LEU A 412 4.31 -5.65 -12.39
N VAL A 413 4.67 -4.63 -13.17
CA VAL A 413 5.84 -4.65 -14.07
C VAL A 413 7.11 -4.34 -13.29
N LYS A 414 7.28 -5.01 -12.15
CA LYS A 414 8.49 -4.96 -11.32
C LYS A 414 9.04 -6.38 -11.19
N SER A 415 10.31 -6.49 -10.81
CA SER A 415 10.92 -7.80 -10.57
C SER A 415 10.29 -8.48 -9.34
N THR A 416 10.36 -9.80 -9.33
CA THR A 416 10.07 -10.66 -8.17
C THR A 416 10.98 -10.28 -7.01
N THR A 417 10.45 -10.29 -5.79
CA THR A 417 11.16 -9.86 -4.59
C THR A 417 12.35 -10.80 -4.33
N THR A 418 13.55 -10.25 -4.25
CA THR A 418 14.76 -11.00 -3.90
C THR A 418 14.95 -11.03 -2.38
N GLY A 419 15.50 -12.12 -1.85
CA GLY A 419 15.96 -12.16 -0.45
C GLY A 419 15.04 -12.84 0.57
N VAL A 420 13.97 -13.55 0.17
CA VAL A 420 13.28 -14.46 1.10
C VAL A 420 14.23 -15.65 1.39
N ALA A 421 14.95 -15.60 2.52
CA ALA A 421 16.08 -16.47 2.80
C ALA A 421 15.70 -17.96 2.71
N GLY A 422 16.37 -18.71 1.81
CA GLY A 422 16.18 -20.16 1.66
C GLY A 422 14.84 -20.59 1.05
N ARG A 423 13.99 -19.65 0.59
CA ARG A 423 12.68 -19.99 0.01
C ARG A 423 12.65 -19.87 -1.49
N GLN A 424 12.29 -20.99 -2.11
CA GLN A 424 12.06 -21.08 -3.53
C GLN A 424 10.64 -20.63 -3.94
N CYS A 425 10.45 -19.32 -4.07
CA CYS A 425 9.30 -18.63 -4.68
C CYS A 425 9.39 -18.41 -6.20
N GLY A 426 8.59 -19.15 -6.99
CA GLY A 426 8.41 -18.96 -8.43
C GLY A 426 9.06 -20.04 -9.32
N VAL A 427 8.64 -20.11 -10.60
CA VAL A 427 9.05 -21.17 -11.55
C VAL A 427 10.55 -21.18 -11.88
N ASN A 428 11.28 -20.10 -11.60
CA ASN A 428 12.72 -19.97 -11.78
C ASN A 428 13.27 -18.88 -10.85
N HIS A 429 14.10 -19.27 -9.89
CA HIS A 429 14.62 -18.44 -8.80
C HIS A 429 15.50 -17.25 -9.21
N THR A 430 15.78 -17.14 -10.50
CA THR A 430 16.55 -16.06 -11.09
C THR A 430 15.58 -15.00 -11.60
N SER A 431 15.15 -14.09 -10.72
CA SER A 431 14.48 -12.83 -11.10
C SER A 431 13.29 -12.94 -12.08
N SER A 432 12.58 -14.06 -12.08
CA SER A 432 11.67 -14.39 -13.19
C SER A 432 10.32 -13.72 -13.00
N GLN A 433 10.04 -12.79 -13.91
CA GLN A 433 8.69 -12.29 -14.15
C GLN A 433 7.87 -13.38 -14.85
N ARG A 434 6.59 -13.51 -14.50
CA ARG A 434 5.62 -14.38 -15.19
C ARG A 434 5.14 -13.69 -16.46
N VAL A 435 5.21 -14.40 -17.58
CA VAL A 435 4.61 -13.93 -18.83
C VAL A 435 3.14 -14.32 -18.88
N GLN A 436 2.24 -13.33 -18.88
CA GLN A 436 0.80 -13.53 -19.00
C GLN A 436 0.25 -12.66 -20.13
N VAL A 437 -0.26 -13.29 -21.19
CA VAL A 437 -0.89 -12.63 -22.36
C VAL A 437 -0.01 -11.48 -22.91
N GLY A 438 1.32 -11.72 -23.00
CA GLY A 438 2.28 -10.76 -23.52
C GLY A 438 2.86 -9.76 -22.51
N PHE A 439 2.45 -9.82 -21.24
CA PHE A 439 3.00 -8.98 -20.17
C PHE A 439 3.94 -9.75 -19.26
N SER A 440 5.06 -9.13 -18.88
CA SER A 440 6.02 -9.67 -17.93
C SER A 440 5.74 -9.08 -16.54
N LEU A 441 5.16 -9.88 -15.65
CA LEU A 441 4.63 -9.45 -14.35
C LEU A 441 5.41 -10.06 -13.18
N ASN A 442 5.48 -9.38 -12.05
CA ASN A 442 6.02 -9.91 -10.79
C ASN A 442 5.36 -11.26 -10.45
N ASP A 443 6.14 -12.26 -10.03
CA ASP A 443 5.63 -13.61 -9.73
C ASP A 443 5.64 -13.95 -8.23
N ASP A 444 5.63 -12.95 -7.35
CA ASP A 444 5.53 -13.24 -5.92
C ASP A 444 4.17 -13.87 -5.59
N THR A 445 4.15 -14.80 -4.64
CA THR A 445 2.94 -15.38 -4.05
C THR A 445 2.91 -15.09 -2.55
N LEU A 446 1.74 -15.02 -1.93
CA LEU A 446 1.60 -14.71 -0.51
C LEU A 446 2.16 -15.84 0.36
N SER A 447 1.89 -17.11 0.01
CA SER A 447 2.39 -18.25 0.79
C SER A 447 3.92 -18.29 0.88
N CYS A 448 4.58 -17.65 -0.06
CA CYS A 448 6.03 -17.53 -0.11
C CYS A 448 6.64 -16.70 1.01
N PHE A 449 5.87 -15.74 1.51
CA PHE A 449 6.26 -14.94 2.66
C PHE A 449 5.89 -15.61 3.99
N MET A 450 5.20 -16.75 4.02
CA MET A 450 4.77 -17.40 5.27
C MET A 450 5.94 -17.94 6.09
N SER A 451 6.17 -17.39 7.27
CA SER A 451 7.22 -17.78 8.23
C SER A 451 7.18 -19.29 8.55
N ASP A 452 6.00 -19.87 8.69
CA ASP A 452 5.79 -21.31 8.81
C ASP A 452 5.36 -21.90 7.46
N PRO A 453 6.14 -22.85 6.88
CA PRO A 453 5.87 -23.38 5.56
C PRO A 453 4.62 -24.29 5.47
N THR A 454 4.09 -24.72 6.61
CA THR A 454 2.92 -25.60 6.71
C THR A 454 1.65 -24.86 7.10
N MET A 455 1.76 -23.61 7.55
CA MET A 455 0.61 -22.81 7.97
C MET A 455 -0.24 -22.43 6.74
N PRO A 456 -1.54 -22.78 6.73
CA PRO A 456 -2.43 -22.40 5.63
C PRO A 456 -2.80 -20.93 5.71
N LEU A 457 -3.01 -20.29 4.55
CA LEU A 457 -3.38 -18.88 4.46
C LEU A 457 -4.66 -18.56 5.27
N SER A 458 -5.60 -19.50 5.40
CA SER A 458 -6.80 -19.33 6.25
C SER A 458 -6.48 -18.94 7.70
N THR A 459 -5.31 -19.31 8.22
CA THR A 459 -4.88 -18.95 9.58
C THR A 459 -4.70 -17.45 9.70
N ILE A 460 -3.91 -16.84 8.80
CA ILE A 460 -3.66 -15.39 8.79
C ILE A 460 -4.83 -14.61 8.18
N GLY A 461 -5.63 -15.27 7.34
CA GLY A 461 -6.89 -14.75 6.81
C GLY A 461 -7.98 -14.62 7.87
N SER A 462 -7.80 -15.14 9.09
CA SER A 462 -8.81 -15.05 10.14
C SER A 462 -8.94 -13.64 10.73
N PRO A 463 -10.17 -13.11 10.94
CA PRO A 463 -10.38 -11.86 11.65
C PRO A 463 -9.85 -11.85 13.08
N THR A 464 -9.77 -13.02 13.72
CA THR A 464 -9.34 -13.16 15.12
C THR A 464 -7.87 -13.55 15.26
N TYR A 465 -7.09 -13.55 14.16
CA TYR A 465 -5.68 -13.90 14.22
C TYR A 465 -4.89 -12.94 15.12
N SER A 466 -4.20 -13.48 16.12
CA SER A 466 -3.46 -12.72 17.13
C SER A 466 -2.12 -13.36 17.52
N ALA A 467 -1.63 -14.36 16.78
CA ALA A 467 -0.43 -15.12 17.13
C ALA A 467 0.90 -14.39 16.85
N GLY A 468 0.84 -13.11 16.47
CA GLY A 468 2.01 -12.31 16.07
C GLY A 468 2.43 -12.53 14.63
N ALA A 469 3.63 -12.07 14.27
CA ALA A 469 4.12 -12.11 12.89
C ALA A 469 4.17 -13.54 12.32
N ALA A 470 3.47 -13.78 11.21
CA ALA A 470 3.51 -15.02 10.45
C ALA A 470 4.04 -14.82 9.02
N LEU A 471 4.43 -13.60 8.66
CA LEU A 471 4.97 -13.25 7.35
C LEU A 471 6.41 -12.70 7.48
N ASP A 472 7.21 -12.97 6.45
CA ASP A 472 8.59 -12.53 6.30
C ASP A 472 8.65 -11.03 5.96
N PRO A 473 9.57 -10.23 6.55
CA PRO A 473 9.71 -8.80 6.26
C PRO A 473 9.85 -8.44 4.78
N ALA A 474 10.36 -9.36 3.95
CA ALA A 474 10.47 -9.16 2.51
C ALA A 474 9.10 -8.94 1.82
N ILE A 475 7.97 -9.28 2.45
CA ILE A 475 6.63 -9.02 1.90
C ILE A 475 6.43 -7.54 1.54
N TYR A 476 7.06 -6.64 2.31
CA TYR A 476 7.03 -5.21 2.10
C TYR A 476 7.76 -4.76 0.84
N SER A 477 8.67 -5.57 0.31
CA SER A 477 9.34 -5.27 -0.97
C SER A 477 8.50 -5.74 -2.17
N SER A 478 7.46 -6.53 -1.95
CA SER A 478 6.63 -7.05 -3.03
C SER A 478 5.69 -5.99 -3.59
N PRO A 479 5.65 -5.79 -4.93
CA PRO A 479 4.68 -4.89 -5.55
C PRO A 479 3.24 -5.37 -5.44
N ARG A 480 3.04 -6.66 -5.09
CA ARG A 480 1.73 -7.29 -4.89
C ARG A 480 1.16 -7.05 -3.51
N PHE A 481 2.01 -6.71 -2.53
CA PHE A 481 1.56 -6.30 -1.22
C PHE A 481 0.94 -4.91 -1.28
N CYS A 482 -0.20 -4.74 -0.62
CA CYS A 482 -0.97 -3.51 -0.62
C CYS A 482 -1.72 -3.33 0.70
N TYR A 483 -2.17 -2.10 0.95
CA TYR A 483 -3.22 -1.84 1.92
C TYR A 483 -4.46 -1.36 1.20
N VAL A 484 -5.62 -1.75 1.70
CA VAL A 484 -6.92 -1.40 1.16
C VAL A 484 -7.77 -0.78 2.26
N PRO A 485 -8.36 0.40 2.02
CA PRO A 485 -9.29 1.00 2.95
C PRO A 485 -10.54 0.14 3.10
N VAL A 486 -11.01 0.03 4.34
CA VAL A 486 -12.25 -0.65 4.69
C VAL A 486 -13.30 0.40 5.01
N LEU A 487 -14.45 0.32 4.34
CA LEU A 487 -15.61 1.18 4.59
C LEU A 487 -16.57 0.52 5.58
N ALA A 488 -17.29 1.33 6.34
CA ALA A 488 -18.30 0.85 7.28
C ALA A 488 -19.52 0.21 6.59
N VAL A 489 -19.84 0.66 5.38
CA VAL A 489 -21.05 0.29 4.64
C VAL A 489 -20.72 0.11 3.17
N ASP A 490 -21.36 -0.87 2.54
CA ASP A 490 -21.27 -1.13 1.10
C ASP A 490 -21.89 0.07 0.33
N PRO A 491 -21.14 0.75 -0.54
CA PRO A 491 -21.66 1.76 -1.47
C PRO A 491 -22.57 1.11 -2.53
N SER A 492 -23.77 0.70 -2.09
CA SER A 492 -24.69 -0.13 -2.88
C SER A 492 -25.08 0.48 -4.23
N ASN A 493 -24.98 1.80 -4.39
CA ASN A 493 -25.46 2.56 -5.54
C ASN A 493 -24.37 3.38 -6.27
N GLY A 494 -23.08 3.22 -5.97
CA GLY A 494 -22.01 3.79 -6.80
C GLY A 494 -22.00 5.30 -6.97
N GLY A 495 -22.54 6.03 -6.00
CA GLY A 495 -22.50 7.49 -5.97
C GLY A 495 -21.32 8.00 -5.14
N SER A 496 -20.91 9.23 -5.44
CA SER A 496 -20.00 10.06 -4.63
C SER A 496 -20.68 10.55 -3.35
N LEU A 497 -21.21 9.61 -2.58
CA LEU A 497 -21.56 9.83 -1.19
C LEU A 497 -20.25 9.70 -0.41
N HIS A 498 -19.98 10.59 0.53
CA HIS A 498 -18.69 10.60 1.22
C HIS A 498 -18.67 9.49 2.28
N TYR A 499 -17.90 8.42 2.06
CA TYR A 499 -17.83 7.26 2.96
C TYR A 499 -16.68 7.37 3.94
N SER A 500 -16.94 6.93 5.17
CA SER A 500 -15.92 6.89 6.22
C SER A 500 -15.05 5.65 6.08
N ILE A 501 -13.73 5.84 6.12
CA ILE A 501 -12.76 4.76 6.27
C ILE A 501 -12.73 4.35 7.73
N VAL A 502 -12.96 3.08 8.03
CA VAL A 502 -13.01 2.56 9.41
C VAL A 502 -11.85 1.65 9.77
N ASP A 503 -11.14 1.13 8.78
CA ASP A 503 -9.95 0.31 8.99
C ASP A 503 -9.10 0.33 7.71
N MET A 504 -7.86 -0.14 7.83
CA MET A 504 -6.98 -0.44 6.71
C MET A 504 -6.60 -1.91 6.74
N ARG A 505 -6.89 -2.61 5.65
CA ARG A 505 -6.64 -4.04 5.57
C ARG A 505 -5.44 -4.33 4.68
N PRO A 506 -4.40 -5.03 5.17
CA PRO A 506 -3.38 -5.54 4.29
C PRO A 506 -3.96 -6.57 3.33
N CYS A 507 -3.49 -6.50 2.09
CA CYS A 507 -3.84 -7.38 0.99
C CYS A 507 -2.59 -7.83 0.25
N PHE A 508 -2.73 -8.94 -0.45
CA PHE A 508 -1.77 -9.39 -1.43
C PHE A 508 -2.48 -9.78 -2.72
N ILE A 509 -2.03 -9.28 -3.86
CA ILE A 509 -2.58 -9.67 -5.16
C ILE A 509 -2.07 -11.08 -5.50
N THR A 510 -2.93 -12.09 -5.35
CA THR A 510 -2.63 -13.52 -5.58
C THR A 510 -3.90 -14.28 -5.91
N SER A 511 -3.76 -15.41 -6.60
CA SER A 511 -4.84 -16.36 -6.85
C SER A 511 -4.83 -17.54 -5.87
N GLU A 512 -3.95 -17.50 -4.87
CA GLU A 512 -3.93 -18.48 -3.78
C GLU A 512 -5.20 -18.42 -2.93
N ASP A 513 -5.59 -19.58 -2.42
CA ASP A 513 -6.80 -19.77 -1.63
C ASP A 513 -6.49 -20.04 -0.15
N ASN A 514 -7.55 -20.23 0.64
CA ASN A 514 -7.47 -20.48 2.07
C ASN A 514 -6.70 -21.76 2.47
N THR A 515 -6.51 -22.69 1.54
CA THR A 515 -5.79 -23.96 1.76
C THR A 515 -4.33 -23.88 1.37
N SER A 516 -3.92 -22.82 0.67
CA SER A 516 -2.57 -22.64 0.19
C SER A 516 -1.59 -22.53 1.36
N THR A 517 -0.48 -23.24 1.25
CA THR A 517 0.68 -23.23 2.14
C THR A 517 1.94 -23.05 1.31
N TYR A 518 3.05 -22.61 1.91
CA TYR A 518 4.33 -22.57 1.20
C TYR A 518 4.67 -23.93 0.60
N ASN A 519 4.48 -25.02 1.36
CA ASN A 519 4.79 -26.37 0.89
C ASN A 519 3.91 -26.84 -0.28
N SER A 520 2.64 -26.40 -0.35
CA SER A 520 1.78 -26.69 -1.51
C SER A 520 2.17 -25.94 -2.78
N GLN A 521 2.88 -24.82 -2.65
CA GLN A 521 3.36 -23.99 -3.77
C GLN A 521 4.85 -24.24 -4.08
N LYS A 522 5.56 -24.95 -3.19
CA LYS A 522 6.99 -25.20 -3.30
C LYS A 522 7.28 -25.99 -4.58
N PHE A 523 8.13 -25.43 -5.40
CA PHE A 523 8.74 -26.14 -6.51
C PHE A 523 9.59 -27.29 -5.97
N VAL A 524 9.23 -28.51 -6.31
CA VAL A 524 10.14 -29.66 -6.16
C VAL A 524 11.09 -29.59 -7.35
N ALA A 525 12.40 -29.49 -7.10
CA ALA A 525 13.40 -29.50 -8.16
C ALA A 525 13.22 -30.73 -9.07
N GLY A 526 12.85 -30.51 -10.34
CA GLY A 526 12.56 -31.58 -11.32
C GLY A 526 11.09 -32.03 -11.38
N GLY A 527 10.19 -31.45 -10.59
CA GLY A 527 8.75 -31.74 -10.59
C GLY A 527 7.94 -30.82 -11.51
N THR A 528 6.84 -31.34 -12.06
CA THR A 528 5.84 -30.57 -12.82
C THR A 528 5.25 -29.49 -11.92
N VAL A 529 5.29 -28.24 -12.39
CA VAL A 529 4.67 -27.07 -11.74
C VAL A 529 3.24 -27.41 -11.33
N SER A 530 2.89 -27.22 -10.05
CA SER A 530 1.48 -27.25 -9.62
C SER A 530 0.76 -26.13 -10.37
N THR A 531 -0.06 -26.49 -11.34
CA THR A 531 -0.71 -25.60 -12.32
C THR A 531 -1.84 -24.76 -11.74
N THR A 532 -1.99 -24.72 -10.42
CA THR A 532 -3.21 -24.21 -9.76
C THR A 532 -3.34 -22.70 -9.72
N THR A 533 -2.31 -21.93 -10.09
CA THR A 533 -2.35 -20.45 -10.07
C THR A 533 -1.81 -19.81 -11.35
N THR A 534 -2.20 -20.32 -12.54
CA THR A 534 -1.75 -19.78 -13.86
C THR A 534 -1.90 -18.26 -13.99
N THR A 535 -2.83 -17.67 -13.25
CA THR A 535 -3.18 -16.25 -13.23
C THR A 535 -2.40 -15.40 -12.21
N ASN A 536 -1.79 -16.00 -11.17
CA ASN A 536 -1.20 -15.32 -10.01
C ASN A 536 -1.89 -13.97 -9.68
N GLY A 537 -3.18 -14.00 -9.34
CA GLY A 537 -3.94 -12.81 -8.97
C GLY A 537 -4.57 -12.00 -10.10
N LEU A 538 -4.27 -12.27 -11.37
CA LEU A 538 -4.84 -11.55 -12.51
C LEU A 538 -5.36 -12.48 -13.60
N THR A 539 -6.57 -12.26 -14.10
CA THR A 539 -7.01 -12.84 -15.37
C THR A 539 -7.02 -11.73 -16.41
N VAL A 540 -6.29 -11.93 -17.50
CA VAL A 540 -6.23 -11.01 -18.64
C VAL A 540 -6.95 -11.65 -19.82
N THR A 541 -7.95 -10.98 -20.37
CA THR A 541 -8.67 -11.39 -21.58
C THR A 541 -8.61 -10.26 -22.60
N SER A 542 -8.16 -10.56 -23.82
CA SER A 542 -8.02 -9.58 -24.90
C SER A 542 -7.19 -8.35 -24.50
N GLY A 543 -6.11 -8.55 -23.74
CA GLY A 543 -5.21 -7.49 -23.28
C GLY A 543 -5.76 -6.63 -22.14
N LYS A 544 -6.93 -6.93 -21.59
CA LYS A 544 -7.53 -6.24 -20.44
C LYS A 544 -7.62 -7.15 -19.23
N VAL A 545 -7.34 -6.63 -18.03
CA VAL A 545 -7.60 -7.32 -16.77
C VAL A 545 -9.11 -7.46 -16.58
N THR A 546 -9.59 -8.70 -16.66
CA THR A 546 -11.00 -9.07 -16.44
C THR A 546 -11.22 -9.66 -15.05
N THR A 547 -10.16 -10.11 -14.36
CA THR A 547 -10.28 -10.54 -12.96
C THR A 547 -9.07 -10.10 -12.17
N LEU A 548 -9.31 -9.58 -10.97
CA LEU A 548 -8.31 -9.29 -9.97
C LEU A 548 -8.63 -10.13 -8.74
N GLN A 549 -7.72 -11.00 -8.33
CA GLN A 549 -7.84 -11.77 -7.09
C GLN A 549 -6.88 -11.19 -6.06
N VAL A 550 -7.39 -10.99 -4.86
CA VAL A 550 -6.67 -10.45 -3.72
C VAL A 550 -6.92 -11.33 -2.50
N TYR A 551 -5.90 -11.50 -1.67
CA TYR A 551 -6.02 -12.18 -0.40
C TYR A 551 -5.88 -11.15 0.72
N PHE A 552 -6.95 -10.94 1.49
CA PHE A 552 -6.92 -10.10 2.68
C PHE A 552 -6.54 -10.92 3.91
N PHE A 553 -5.73 -10.34 4.79
CA PHE A 553 -5.28 -11.02 6.01
C PHE A 553 -5.19 -10.06 7.18
N ASN A 554 -5.05 -10.62 8.38
CA ASN A 554 -4.98 -9.85 9.60
C ASN A 554 -3.65 -9.08 9.71
N LYS A 555 -3.72 -7.80 10.09
CA LYS A 555 -2.52 -6.97 10.30
C LYS A 555 -1.54 -7.54 11.31
N SER A 556 -2.00 -8.32 12.28
CA SER A 556 -1.15 -8.98 13.27
C SER A 556 -0.22 -10.04 12.67
N ALA A 557 -0.53 -10.54 11.47
CA ALA A 557 0.33 -11.49 10.75
C ALA A 557 1.55 -10.83 10.10
N LEU A 558 1.56 -9.50 9.97
CA LEU A 558 2.68 -8.78 9.42
C LEU A 558 3.88 -8.75 10.39
N PRO A 559 5.11 -8.79 9.88
CA PRO A 559 6.31 -8.66 10.70
C PRO A 559 6.42 -7.27 11.32
N SER A 560 7.05 -7.21 12.49
CA SER A 560 7.45 -5.93 13.06
C SER A 560 8.46 -5.25 12.13
N THR A 561 8.26 -3.96 11.94
CA THR A 561 8.80 -3.14 10.86
C THR A 561 10.28 -2.73 11.02
N GLY A 562 11.07 -3.53 11.73
CA GLY A 562 12.37 -3.14 12.30
C GLY A 562 13.50 -2.79 11.32
N ASP A 563 13.31 -2.92 10.00
CA ASP A 563 14.39 -2.79 8.98
C ASP A 563 13.92 -2.17 7.64
N ALA A 564 13.06 -1.15 7.64
CA ALA A 564 12.62 -0.51 6.38
C ALA A 564 13.49 0.69 5.98
N THR A 565 14.51 0.44 5.17
CA THR A 565 15.29 1.48 4.48
C THR A 565 14.43 2.15 3.38
N ALA A 566 14.25 3.48 3.51
CA ALA A 566 13.77 4.44 2.51
C ALA A 566 12.32 4.31 1.97
N GLY A 567 11.48 5.29 2.32
CA GLY A 567 10.22 5.59 1.62
C GLY A 567 9.11 6.12 2.53
N VAL A 568 8.74 7.38 2.36
CA VAL A 568 7.62 8.04 3.05
C VAL A 568 6.28 7.41 2.62
N ILE A 569 5.41 7.06 3.58
CA ILE A 569 3.97 7.37 3.70
C ILE A 569 3.41 6.71 4.99
N LEU A 570 2.38 7.34 5.56
CA LEU A 570 1.78 7.17 6.88
C LEU A 570 0.96 5.86 7.04
N SER A 571 1.09 5.22 8.21
CA SER A 571 0.08 4.26 8.70
C SER A 571 -1.06 5.05 9.37
N PRO A 572 -2.33 4.69 9.13
CA PRO A 572 -3.44 5.23 9.89
C PRO A 572 -3.53 4.80 11.34
N ASP A 573 -3.09 3.58 11.67
CA ASP A 573 -3.39 2.97 12.98
C ASP A 573 -2.25 2.06 13.51
N GLY A 574 -1.07 2.11 12.90
CA GLY A 574 0.12 1.39 13.35
C GLY A 574 1.08 2.29 14.12
N PRO A 575 1.76 1.79 15.18
CA PRO A 575 2.86 2.51 15.78
C PRO A 575 3.91 2.77 14.71
N LEU A 576 4.17 4.06 14.45
CA LEU A 576 5.24 4.49 13.59
C LEU A 576 6.56 3.99 14.16
N VAL A 577 7.36 3.33 13.33
CA VAL A 577 8.61 2.76 13.79
C VAL A 577 9.78 3.65 13.37
N PRO A 578 10.59 4.12 14.34
CA PRO A 578 11.85 4.77 14.03
C PRO A 578 12.77 3.78 13.31
N VAL A 579 13.30 4.18 12.17
CA VAL A 579 14.38 3.45 11.49
C VAL A 579 15.62 4.32 11.50
N LEU A 580 16.70 3.83 12.11
CA LEU A 580 18.01 4.46 12.03
C LEU A 580 18.62 4.18 10.65
N THR A 581 19.02 5.24 9.96
CA THR A 581 19.72 5.20 8.67
C THR A 581 21.08 5.85 8.88
N ASN A 582 22.03 5.09 9.43
CA ASN A 582 23.39 5.60 9.66
C ASN A 582 24.22 5.64 8.38
#